data_AF-A0A8J7L5J8-F1
#
_entry.id   AF-A0A8J7L5J8-F1
#
_cell.length_a   1.000
_cell.length_b   1.000
_cell.length_c   1.000
_cell.angle_alpha   90.00
_cell.angle_beta   90.00
_cell.angle_gamma   90.00
#
_symmetry.space_group_name_H-M   'P 1'
#
loop_
_entity.id
_entity.type
_entity.pdbx_description
1 polymer ?
#
loop_
_entity_poly.entity_id
_entity_poly.type
_entity_poly.pdbx_seq_one_letter_code
_entity_poly.pdbx_strand_id
1 'polypeptide(L)'
;MSTGVELYNSDKLDEQLGNIELYRGVMLANHTSILFSSEPDVSLLNNQGTTVGIIEVKGGADPAGALERYGSAKKSFEEACRRNSEVKTILVASCITTEVHTRIQSDSMISAYFNLTEILTENSRQYDQFVQTVFSLLES
;
A
#
# COMPACT_ATOMS: atom_id res chain seq x y z
N MET A 1 14.90 25.90 -3.64
CA MET A 1 14.14 25.06 -4.59
C MET A 1 12.76 24.88 -3.99
N SER A 2 11.71 25.36 -4.67
CA SER A 2 10.34 25.18 -4.21
C SER A 2 9.99 23.71 -4.36
N THR A 3 9.66 23.02 -3.27
CA THR A 3 8.96 21.74 -3.36
C THR A 3 7.67 22.01 -4.11
N GLY A 4 7.54 21.47 -5.32
CA GLY A 4 6.38 21.65 -6.18
C GLY A 4 5.19 20.86 -5.66
N VAL A 5 4.70 21.21 -4.47
CA VAL A 5 3.44 20.69 -3.95
C VAL A 5 2.35 21.53 -4.60
N GLU A 6 1.83 21.03 -5.71
CA GLU A 6 0.66 21.63 -6.35
C GLU A 6 -0.55 21.40 -5.44
N LEU A 7 -1.18 22.48 -4.98
CA LEU A 7 -2.39 22.39 -4.16
C LEU A 7 -3.51 21.72 -4.96
N TYR A 8 -4.24 20.80 -4.32
CA TYR A 8 -5.43 20.21 -4.93
C TYR A 8 -6.41 21.32 -5.35
N ASN A 9 -6.83 21.27 -6.61
CA ASN A 9 -7.80 22.20 -7.16
C ASN A 9 -8.88 21.39 -7.88
N SER A 10 -10.09 21.39 -7.32
CA SER A 10 -11.24 20.67 -7.88
C SER A 10 -11.55 21.05 -9.32
N ASP A 11 -11.26 22.29 -9.73
CA ASP A 11 -11.52 22.79 -11.08
C ASP A 11 -10.52 22.22 -12.11
N LYS A 12 -9.46 21.57 -11.65
CA LYS A 12 -8.42 20.94 -12.48
C LYS A 12 -8.44 19.41 -12.40
N LEU A 13 -9.48 18.81 -11.82
CA LEU A 13 -9.51 17.37 -11.58
C LEU A 13 -9.24 16.55 -12.85
N ASP A 14 -9.83 16.91 -13.99
CA ASP A 14 -9.63 16.18 -15.26
C ASP A 14 -8.19 16.28 -15.78
N GLU A 15 -7.55 17.45 -15.63
CA GLU A 15 -6.14 17.66 -15.98
C GLU A 15 -5.21 16.88 -15.04
N GLN A 16 -5.52 16.88 -13.73
CA GLN A 16 -4.77 16.16 -12.71
C GLN A 16 -4.89 14.64 -12.89
N LEU A 17 -6.07 14.14 -13.25
CA LEU A 17 -6.29 12.73 -13.61
C LEU A 17 -5.52 12.35 -14.89
N GLY A 18 -5.50 13.23 -15.90
CA GLY A 18 -4.71 13.03 -17.12
C GLY A 18 -3.20 12.93 -16.88
N ASN A 19 -2.72 13.54 -15.79
CA ASN A 19 -1.32 13.55 -15.37
C ASN A 19 -1.03 12.59 -14.21
N ILE A 20 -1.96 11.72 -13.82
CA ILE A 20 -1.84 10.93 -12.59
C ILE A 20 -0.56 10.07 -12.56
N GLU A 21 -0.08 9.63 -13.73
CA GLU A 21 1.16 8.87 -13.89
C GLU A 21 2.45 9.68 -13.58
N LEU A 22 2.37 11.02 -13.60
CA LEU A 22 3.47 11.91 -13.22
C LEU A 22 3.60 12.06 -11.71
N TYR A 23 2.55 11.78 -10.94
CA TYR A 23 2.57 11.87 -9.49
C TYR A 23 3.11 10.56 -8.91
N ARG A 24 4.35 10.60 -8.43
CA ARG A 24 5.03 9.46 -7.77
C ARG A 24 4.75 9.36 -6.27
N GLY A 25 3.85 10.19 -5.74
CA GLY A 25 3.48 10.17 -4.33
C GLY A 25 2.81 11.45 -3.86
N VAL A 26 2.41 11.44 -2.60
CA VAL A 26 1.79 12.57 -1.89
C VAL A 26 2.57 12.80 -0.59
N MET A 27 2.93 14.06 -0.33
CA MET A 27 3.47 14.49 0.96
C MET A 27 2.32 15.03 1.83
N LEU A 28 2.21 14.53 3.04
CA LEU A 28 1.20 14.96 4.02
C LEU A 28 1.67 16.22 4.77
N ALA A 29 0.72 16.92 5.40
CA ALA A 29 1.01 18.17 6.12
C ALA A 29 1.99 18.00 7.29
N ASN A 30 2.11 16.80 7.86
CA ASN A 30 3.08 16.46 8.89
C ASN A 30 4.45 16.01 8.32
N HIS A 31 4.71 16.25 7.03
CA HIS A 31 5.94 15.89 6.32
C HIS A 31 6.20 14.39 6.17
N THR A 32 5.25 13.53 6.53
CA THR A 32 5.26 12.13 6.12
C THR A 32 4.85 12.01 4.65
N SER A 33 5.13 10.88 4.00
CA SER A 33 4.88 10.71 2.57
C SER A 33 4.36 9.32 2.21
N ILE A 34 3.49 9.26 1.19
CA ILE A 34 3.02 8.05 0.54
C ILE A 34 3.60 8.07 -0.88
N LEU A 35 4.46 7.11 -1.22
CA LEU A 35 5.12 7.04 -2.54
C LEU A 35 4.63 5.84 -3.33
N PHE A 36 4.34 6.04 -4.62
CA PHE A 36 3.95 5.02 -5.57
C PHE A 36 5.14 4.65 -6.46
N SER A 37 5.43 3.36 -6.59
CA SER A 37 6.57 2.86 -7.35
C SER A 37 6.24 1.51 -8.00
N SER A 38 7.21 0.94 -8.72
CA SER A 38 7.11 -0.41 -9.28
C SER A 38 7.47 -1.52 -8.30
N GLU A 39 8.22 -1.19 -7.23
CA GLU A 39 8.71 -2.15 -6.23
C GLU A 39 9.26 -1.41 -4.99
N PRO A 40 8.58 -1.42 -3.83
CA PRO A 40 7.21 -1.92 -3.62
C PRO A 40 6.16 -1.03 -4.30
N ASP A 41 4.94 -1.52 -4.47
CA ASP A 41 3.82 -0.76 -5.08
C ASP A 41 3.60 0.58 -4.36
N VAL A 42 3.58 0.54 -3.02
CA VAL A 42 3.48 1.74 -2.16
C VAL A 42 4.51 1.70 -1.04
N SER A 43 5.18 2.83 -0.80
CA SER A 43 6.04 3.06 0.37
C SER A 43 5.47 4.17 1.26
N LEU A 44 5.48 3.94 2.57
CA LEU A 44 5.08 4.88 3.61
C LEU A 44 6.33 5.38 4.32
N LEU A 45 6.61 6.68 4.21
CA LEU A 45 7.80 7.32 4.76
C LEU A 45 7.42 8.25 5.91
N ASN A 46 8.14 8.16 7.02
CA ASN A 46 8.00 9.11 8.12
C ASN A 46 8.65 10.47 7.77
N ASN A 47 8.56 11.43 8.69
CA ASN A 47 9.10 12.78 8.53
C ASN A 47 10.66 12.84 8.43
N GLN A 48 11.37 11.73 8.66
CA GLN A 48 12.81 11.59 8.47
C GLN A 48 13.18 10.95 7.12
N GLY A 49 12.18 10.59 6.31
CA GLY A 49 12.38 9.87 5.04
C GLY A 49 12.63 8.37 5.21
N THR A 50 12.46 7.82 6.41
CA THR A 50 12.59 6.38 6.66
C THR A 50 11.32 5.66 6.26
N THR A 51 11.44 4.57 5.49
CA THR A 51 10.31 3.69 5.18
C THR A 51 9.86 2.94 6.43
N VAL A 52 8.66 3.29 6.92
CA VAL A 52 8.02 2.71 8.10
C VAL A 52 6.97 1.66 7.74
N GLY A 53 6.46 1.71 6.50
CA GLY A 53 5.57 0.69 5.98
C GLY A 53 5.63 0.57 4.46
N ILE A 54 5.20 -0.57 3.94
CA ILE A 54 5.01 -0.81 2.52
C ILE A 54 3.68 -1.53 2.27
N ILE A 55 3.11 -1.31 1.09
CA ILE A 55 1.87 -1.96 0.67
C ILE A 55 2.12 -2.62 -0.68
N GLU A 56 1.71 -3.88 -0.80
CA GLU A 56 1.69 -4.62 -2.07
C GLU A 56 0.24 -4.90 -2.46
N VAL A 57 -0.13 -4.54 -3.69
CA VAL A 57 -1.51 -4.66 -4.20
C VAL A 57 -1.56 -5.72 -5.29
N LYS A 58 -2.37 -6.76 -5.09
CA LYS A 58 -2.52 -7.90 -6.03
C LYS A 58 -3.98 -8.09 -6.44
N GLY A 59 -4.36 -7.43 -7.54
CA GLY A 59 -5.74 -7.38 -8.06
C GLY A 59 -6.21 -8.53 -8.95
N GLY A 60 -5.44 -9.63 -9.07
CA GLY A 60 -5.84 -10.77 -9.89
C GLY A 60 -7.16 -11.40 -9.41
N ALA A 61 -8.08 -11.69 -10.35
CA ALA A 61 -9.39 -12.25 -10.05
C ALA A 61 -9.42 -13.78 -10.07
N ASP A 62 -8.44 -14.42 -10.72
CA ASP A 62 -8.41 -15.87 -10.87
C ASP A 62 -7.82 -16.56 -9.62
N PRO A 63 -8.44 -17.66 -9.15
CA PRO A 63 -7.91 -18.44 -8.03
C PRO A 63 -6.59 -19.16 -8.35
N ALA A 64 -6.35 -19.53 -9.63
CA ALA A 64 -5.20 -20.33 -10.03
C ALA A 64 -3.86 -19.60 -9.81
N GLY A 65 -3.82 -18.30 -10.08
CA GLY A 65 -2.67 -17.41 -9.88
C GLY A 65 -2.60 -16.81 -8.47
N ALA A 66 -3.49 -17.16 -7.54
CA ALA A 66 -3.52 -16.56 -6.21
C ALA A 66 -2.23 -16.84 -5.41
N LEU A 67 -1.70 -18.07 -5.48
CA LEU A 67 -0.45 -18.44 -4.83
C LEU A 67 0.77 -17.72 -5.42
N GLU A 68 0.81 -17.55 -6.74
CA GLU A 68 1.89 -16.85 -7.43
C GLU A 68 1.93 -15.38 -7.02
N ARG A 69 0.76 -14.71 -7.01
CA ARG A 69 0.62 -13.32 -6.58
C ARG A 69 1.05 -13.12 -5.12
N TYR A 70 0.66 -14.03 -4.23
CA TYR A 70 1.14 -14.03 -2.84
C TYR A 70 2.67 -14.19 -2.76
N GLY A 71 3.25 -15.12 -3.53
CA GLY A 71 4.71 -15.31 -3.58
C GLY A 71 5.46 -14.07 -4.08
N SER A 72 4.91 -13.38 -5.09
CA SER A 72 5.47 -12.12 -5.59
C SER A 72 5.42 -11.01 -4.54
N ALA A 73 4.29 -10.82 -3.84
CA ALA A 73 4.19 -9.83 -2.78
C ALA A 73 5.15 -10.14 -1.61
N LYS A 74 5.28 -11.41 -1.24
CA LYS A 74 6.21 -11.84 -0.20
C LYS A 74 7.67 -11.50 -0.54
N LYS A 75 8.07 -11.66 -1.80
CA LYS A 75 9.43 -11.28 -2.24
C LYS A 75 9.69 -9.78 -2.05
N SER A 76 8.71 -8.94 -2.34
CA SER A 76 8.78 -7.50 -2.05
C SER A 76 8.99 -7.23 -0.57
N PHE A 77 8.21 -7.91 0.27
CA PHE A 77 8.30 -7.81 1.73
C PHE A 77 9.67 -8.23 2.26
N GLU A 78 10.22 -9.33 1.75
CA GLU A 78 11.56 -9.81 2.11
C GLU A 78 12.62 -8.75 1.83
N GLU A 79 12.59 -8.13 0.65
CA GLU A 79 13.53 -7.06 0.28
C GLU A 79 13.37 -5.80 1.13
N ALA A 80 12.14 -5.42 1.48
CA ALA A 80 11.89 -4.28 2.37
C ALA A 80 12.39 -4.56 3.80
N CYS A 81 12.09 -5.73 4.35
CA CYS A 81 12.54 -6.14 5.68
C CYS A 81 14.06 -6.28 5.78
N ARG A 82 14.75 -6.64 4.68
CA ARG A 82 16.23 -6.63 4.63
C ARG A 82 16.82 -5.24 4.79
N ARG A 83 16.13 -4.20 4.30
CA ARG A 83 16.57 -2.80 4.40
C ARG A 83 16.20 -2.18 5.75
N ASN A 84 15.03 -2.53 6.28
CA ASN A 84 14.55 -2.10 7.59
C ASN A 84 13.72 -3.22 8.23
N SER A 85 14.24 -3.87 9.27
CA SER A 85 13.54 -4.98 9.95
C SER A 85 12.28 -4.56 10.70
N GLU A 86 12.09 -3.27 10.97
CA GLU A 86 10.92 -2.73 11.67
C GLU A 86 9.79 -2.30 10.72
N VAL A 87 10.01 -2.38 9.39
CA VAL A 87 9.03 -1.98 8.39
C VAL A 87 7.75 -2.82 8.51
N LYS A 88 6.60 -2.14 8.48
CA LYS A 88 5.30 -2.82 8.41
C LYS A 88 4.94 -3.18 6.98
N THR A 89 4.49 -4.40 6.78
CA THR A 89 4.17 -4.95 5.46
C THR A 89 2.66 -5.19 5.39
N ILE A 90 2.02 -4.61 4.38
CA ILE A 90 0.57 -4.66 4.22
C ILE A 90 0.28 -5.31 2.88
N LEU A 91 -0.43 -6.44 2.90
CA LEU A 91 -0.89 -7.09 1.67
C LEU A 91 -2.33 -6.69 1.37
N VAL A 92 -2.59 -6.15 0.19
CA VAL A 92 -3.95 -5.91 -0.31
C VAL A 92 -4.18 -6.81 -1.51
N ALA A 93 -5.04 -7.80 -1.38
CA ALA A 93 -5.21 -8.81 -2.45
C ALA A 93 -6.68 -9.12 -2.71
N SER A 94 -7.02 -9.32 -3.98
CA SER A 94 -8.30 -9.94 -4.37
C SER A 94 -8.15 -11.45 -4.53
N CYS A 95 -9.28 -12.16 -4.43
CA CYS A 95 -9.34 -13.61 -4.63
C CYS A 95 -8.36 -14.37 -3.70
N ILE A 96 -8.48 -14.11 -2.39
CA ILE A 96 -7.73 -14.81 -1.34
C ILE A 96 -8.36 -16.19 -1.15
N THR A 97 -7.73 -17.22 -1.71
CA THR A 97 -8.17 -18.62 -1.52
C THR A 97 -7.87 -19.08 -0.09
N THR A 98 -8.52 -20.18 0.35
CA THR A 98 -8.26 -20.78 1.67
C THR A 98 -6.78 -21.10 1.90
N GLU A 99 -6.08 -21.55 0.85
CA GLU A 99 -4.65 -21.85 0.94
C GLU A 99 -3.81 -20.57 1.13
N VAL A 100 -4.08 -19.53 0.33
CA VAL A 100 -3.39 -18.23 0.48
C VAL A 100 -3.65 -17.64 1.86
N HIS A 101 -4.91 -17.67 2.33
CA HIS A 101 -5.28 -17.21 3.66
C HIS A 101 -4.48 -17.94 4.76
N THR A 102 -4.38 -19.27 4.67
CA THR A 102 -3.61 -20.08 5.63
C THR A 102 -2.14 -19.68 5.63
N ARG A 103 -1.54 -19.46 4.45
CA ARG A 103 -0.15 -19.02 4.34
C ARG A 103 0.06 -17.64 4.94
N ILE A 104 -0.81 -16.68 4.63
CA ILE A 104 -0.77 -15.33 5.20
C ILE A 104 -0.80 -15.38 6.74
N GLN A 105 -1.72 -16.16 7.32
CA GLN A 105 -1.83 -16.28 8.78
C GLN A 105 -0.60 -16.90 9.45
N SER A 106 0.12 -17.78 8.74
CA SER A 106 1.35 -18.39 9.22
C SER A 106 2.61 -17.54 8.99
N ASP A 107 2.49 -16.44 8.23
CA ASP A 107 3.63 -15.66 7.79
C ASP A 107 3.86 -14.45 8.69
N SER A 108 4.82 -14.56 9.61
CA SER A 108 5.17 -13.48 10.52
C SER A 108 5.72 -12.23 9.83
N MET A 109 6.09 -12.33 8.54
CA MET A 109 6.51 -11.18 7.76
C MET A 109 5.34 -10.28 7.42
N ILE A 110 4.09 -10.76 7.36
CA ILE A 110 2.92 -9.97 7.01
C ILE A 110 2.35 -9.30 8.26
N SER A 111 2.45 -7.98 8.34
CA SER A 111 1.93 -7.22 9.49
C SER A 111 0.41 -7.07 9.45
N ALA A 112 -0.16 -6.89 8.26
CA ALA A 112 -1.60 -6.83 8.03
C ALA A 112 -1.94 -7.29 6.61
N TYR A 113 -3.17 -7.74 6.40
CA TYR A 113 -3.69 -7.98 5.06
C TYR A 113 -5.16 -7.59 4.95
N PHE A 114 -5.58 -7.24 3.73
CA PHE A 114 -6.93 -6.82 3.42
C PHE A 114 -7.40 -7.39 2.08
N ASN A 115 -8.69 -7.68 1.97
CA ASN A 115 -9.32 -8.11 0.74
C ASN A 115 -9.64 -6.89 -0.14
N LEU A 116 -8.96 -6.76 -1.27
CA LEU A 116 -9.16 -5.62 -2.18
C LEU A 116 -10.62 -5.43 -2.57
N THR A 117 -11.35 -6.53 -2.82
CA THR A 117 -12.76 -6.46 -3.23
C THR A 117 -13.64 -5.94 -2.09
N GLU A 118 -13.33 -6.29 -0.84
CA GLU A 118 -14.08 -5.78 0.32
C GLU A 118 -13.73 -4.34 0.64
N ILE A 119 -12.48 -3.88 0.46
CA ILE A 119 -12.12 -2.46 0.63
C ILE A 119 -12.94 -1.58 -0.32
N LEU A 120 -13.17 -2.03 -1.55
CA LEU A 120 -13.81 -1.22 -2.59
C LEU A 120 -15.35 -1.18 -2.50
N THR A 121 -15.98 -1.88 -1.54
CA THR A 121 -17.43 -1.81 -1.35
C THR A 121 -17.86 -0.57 -0.57
N GLU A 122 -19.08 -0.08 -0.84
CA GLU A 122 -19.66 1.04 -0.12
C GLU A 122 -19.84 0.72 1.37
N ASN A 123 -19.52 1.68 2.25
CA ASN A 123 -19.58 1.53 3.72
C ASN A 123 -18.75 0.33 4.24
N SER A 124 -17.64 0.02 3.57
CA SER A 124 -16.77 -1.08 3.95
C SER A 124 -16.08 -0.82 5.30
N ARG A 125 -16.38 -1.66 6.28
CA ARG A 125 -15.61 -1.71 7.53
C ARG A 125 -14.12 -2.02 7.27
N GLN A 126 -13.83 -2.78 6.21
CA GLN A 126 -12.47 -3.13 5.88
C GLN A 126 -11.71 -1.94 5.28
N TYR A 127 -12.40 -1.05 4.55
CA TYR A 127 -11.84 0.24 4.14
C TYR A 127 -11.41 1.05 5.37
N ASP A 128 -12.28 1.19 6.38
CA ASP A 128 -11.95 1.93 7.60
C ASP A 128 -10.73 1.34 8.31
N GLN A 129 -10.67 0.01 8.43
CA GLN A 129 -9.52 -0.69 9.04
C GLN A 129 -8.24 -0.51 8.24
N PHE A 130 -8.32 -0.57 6.91
CA PHE A 130 -7.18 -0.35 6.02
C PHE A 130 -6.64 1.07 6.17
N VAL A 131 -7.52 2.07 6.09
CA VAL A 131 -7.16 3.49 6.26
C VAL A 131 -6.53 3.71 7.63
N GLN A 132 -7.16 3.25 8.71
CA GLN A 132 -6.59 3.39 10.07
C GLN A 132 -5.22 2.73 10.18
N THR A 133 -5.04 1.54 9.61
CA THR A 133 -3.76 0.84 9.62
C THR A 133 -2.69 1.65 8.90
N VAL A 134 -2.98 2.15 7.70
CA VAL A 134 -2.02 2.95 6.91
C VAL A 134 -1.67 4.25 7.62
N PHE A 135 -2.67 5.01 8.07
CA PHE A 135 -2.42 6.32 8.65
C PHE A 135 -1.81 6.26 10.05
N SER A 136 -2.04 5.20 10.83
CA SER A 136 -1.34 5.00 12.11
C SER A 136 0.20 4.93 11.96
N LEU A 137 0.69 4.50 10.79
CA LEU A 137 2.12 4.48 10.48
C LEU A 137 2.68 5.86 10.11
N LEU A 138 1.79 6.83 9.86
CA LEU A 138 2.12 8.17 9.39
C LEU A 138 1.77 9.25 10.42
N GLU A 139 1.47 8.90 11.68
CA GLU A 139 1.14 9.86 12.75
C GLU A 139 2.38 10.48 13.45
N SER A 140 3.60 10.19 12.96
CA SER A 140 4.88 10.59 13.58
C SER A 140 5.31 12.04 13.35
#